data_AF-A0A933FSH2-F1
#
_entry.id   AF-A0A933FSH2-F1
#
_cell.length_a   1.000
_cell.length_b   1.000
_cell.length_c   1.000
_cell.angle_alpha   90.00
_cell.angle_beta   90.00
_cell.angle_gamma   90.00
#
_symmetry.space_group_name_H-M   'P 1'
#
loop_
_entity.id
_entity.type
_entity.pdbx_description
1 polymer ?
#
loop_
_entity_poly.entity_id
_entity_poly.type
_entity_poly.pdbx_seq_one_letter_code
_entity_poly.pdbx_strand_id
1 'polypeptide(L)' 'MDTMQDPEFVAEANKSKLDLDPISGEEMERIVGGLFKLSPGVIAKLKETL' A
#
# COMPACT_ATOMS: atom_id res chain seq x y z
N MET A 1 6.13 -4.63 15.54
CA MET A 1 5.98 -3.58 14.50
C MET A 1 6.78 -2.35 14.93
N ASP A 2 7.98 -2.59 15.45
CA ASP A 2 8.55 -1.65 16.42
C ASP A 2 9.12 -0.43 15.69
N THR A 3 9.57 -0.61 14.45
CA THR A 3 9.97 0.46 13.53
C THR A 3 8.85 1.45 13.22
N MET A 4 7.58 1.02 13.15
CA MET A 4 6.46 1.92 12.86
C MET A 4 6.05 2.74 14.09
N GLN A 5 6.54 2.38 15.27
CA GLN A 5 6.34 3.11 16.52
C GLN A 5 7.60 3.91 16.92
N ASP A 6 8.70 3.73 16.17
CA ASP A 6 9.96 4.41 16.40
C ASP A 6 9.79 5.92 16.11
N PRO A 7 9.98 6.80 17.11
CA PRO A 7 9.74 8.23 16.93
C PRO A 7 10.68 8.89 15.91
N GLU A 8 11.91 8.40 15.76
CA GLU A 8 12.88 8.94 14.80
C GLU A 8 12.48 8.59 13.36
N PHE A 9 12.05 7.34 13.14
CA PHE A 9 11.54 6.88 11.86
C PHE A 9 10.30 7.67 11.42
N VAL A 10 9.34 7.86 12.33
CA VAL A 10 8.11 8.63 12.04
C VAL A 10 8.43 10.10 11.78
N ALA A 11 9.37 10.70 12.51
CA ALA A 11 9.79 12.08 12.29
C ALA A 11 10.41 12.29 10.89
N GLU A 12 11.26 11.37 10.44
CA GLU A 12 11.89 11.48 9.11
C GLU A 12 10.88 11.22 7.98
N ALA A 13 9.95 10.27 8.15
CA ALA A 13 8.86 10.05 7.20
C ALA A 13 7.98 11.30 7.05
N ASN A 14 7.58 11.92 8.17
CA ASN A 14 6.81 13.16 8.16
C ASN A 14 7.57 14.31 7.49
N LYS A 15 8.86 14.47 7.78
CA LYS A 15 9.73 15.48 7.14
C LYS A 15 9.82 15.26 5.63
N SER A 16 9.83 14.01 5.20
CA SER A 16 9.83 13.61 3.78
C SER A 16 8.45 13.66 3.13
N LYS A 17 7.39 14.01 3.88
CA LYS A 17 5.98 13.96 3.45
C LYS A 17 5.57 12.58 2.94
N LEU A 18 6.11 11.54 3.56
CA LEU A 18 5.76 10.16 3.29
C LEU A 18 4.64 9.74 4.25
N ASP A 19 3.46 9.46 3.70
CA ASP A 19 2.37 8.86 4.49
C ASP A 19 2.72 7.41 4.84
N LEU A 20 2.66 7.11 6.13
CA LEU A 20 2.85 5.76 6.66
C LEU A 20 1.49 5.17 7.04
N ASP A 21 1.07 4.13 6.35
CA ASP A 21 -0.13 3.35 6.67
C ASP A 21 0.21 1.86 6.78
N PRO A 22 0.74 1.41 7.94
CA PRO A 22 1.11 0.02 8.12
C PRO A 22 -0.12 -0.88 8.22
N ILE A 23 -0.23 -1.83 7.31
CA ILE A 23 -1.27 -2.86 7.31
C ILE A 23 -0.73 -4.22 7.82
N SER A 24 -1.63 -5.13 8.20
CA SER A 24 -1.24 -6.49 8.56
C SER A 24 -0.78 -7.28 7.32
N GLY A 25 0.04 -8.32 7.53
CA GLY A 25 0.47 -9.20 6.44
C GLY A 25 -0.70 -9.89 5.74
N GLU A 26 -1.71 -10.32 6.51
CA GLU A 26 -2.94 -10.90 5.97
C GLU A 26 -3.70 -9.93 5.08
N GLU A 27 -3.76 -8.65 5.46
CA GLU A 27 -4.43 -7.64 4.64
C GLU A 27 -3.65 -7.34 3.37
N MET A 28 -2.31 -7.30 3.46
CA MET A 28 -1.46 -7.19 2.28
C MET A 28 -1.68 -8.36 1.31
N GLU A 29 -1.76 -9.59 1.82
CA GLU A 29 -2.06 -10.76 0.99
C GLU A 29 -3.42 -10.66 0.31
N ARG A 30 -4.46 -10.21 1.03
CA ARG A 30 -5.80 -10.00 0.45
C ARG A 30 -5.79 -8.96 -0.67
N ILE A 31 -5.12 -7.83 -0.46
CA ILE A 31 -5.03 -6.75 -1.45
C ILE A 31 -4.32 -7.25 -2.70
N VAL A 32 -3.12 -7.83 -2.56
CA VAL A 32 -2.33 -8.35 -3.69
C VAL A 32 -3.07 -9.46 -4.41
N GLY A 33 -3.64 -10.41 -3.67
CA GLY A 33 -4.45 -11.50 -4.23
C GLY A 33 -5.70 -10.99 -4.97
N GLY A 34 -6.29 -9.88 -4.52
CA GLY A 34 -7.40 -9.21 -5.20
C GLY A 34 -7.04 -8.66 -6.57
N LEU A 35 -5.81 -8.14 -6.73
CA LEU A 35 -5.33 -7.63 -8.03
C LEU A 35 -5.31 -8.73 -9.11
N PHE A 36 -4.98 -9.96 -8.75
CA PHE A 36 -4.99 -11.10 -9.67
C PHE A 36 -6.41 -11.58 -10.05
N LYS A 37 -7.44 -11.13 -9.33
CA LYS A 37 -8.84 -11.48 -9.57
C LYS A 37 -9.63 -10.39 -10.29
N LEU A 38 -8.96 -9.30 -10.69
CA LEU A 38 -9.61 -8.20 -11.41
C LEU A 38 -10.22 -8.69 -12.72
N SER A 39 -11.41 -8.19 -13.04
CA SER A 39 -12.07 -8.54 -14.28
C SER A 39 -11.35 -7.92 -15.49
N PRO A 40 -11.45 -8.54 -16.68
CA PRO A 40 -10.83 -8.01 -17.89
C PRO A 40 -11.23 -6.56 -18.21
N GLY A 41 -12.47 -6.17 -17.92
CA GLY A 41 -12.96 -4.80 -18.13
C GLY A 41 -12.26 -3.77 -17.25
N VAL A 42 -11.98 -4.11 -15.98
CA VAL A 42 -11.22 -3.24 -15.07
C VAL A 42 -9.77 -3.13 -15.53
N ILE A 43 -9.15 -4.25 -15.92
CA ILE A 43 -7.78 -4.27 -16.45
C ILE A 43 -7.68 -3.40 -17.71
N ALA A 44 -8.65 -3.49 -18.62
CA ALA A 44 -8.68 -2.66 -19.83
C ALA A 44 -8.74 -1.17 -19.48
N LYS A 45 -9.60 -0.78 -18.54
CA LYS A 45 -9.71 0.62 -18.10
C LYS A 45 -8.43 1.15 -17.45
N LEU A 46 -7.76 0.33 -16.63
CA LEU A 46 -6.49 0.71 -15.98
C LEU A 46 -5.39 0.96 -17.02
N LYS A 47 -5.30 0.12 -18.05
CA LYS A 47 -4.33 0.28 -19.16
C LYS A 47 -4.54 1.54 -20.00
N GLU A 48 -5.74 2.11 -20.00
CA GLU A 48 -6.03 3.37 -20.70
C GLU A 48 -5.65 4.62 -19.89
N THR A 49 -5.59 4.51 -18.57
CA THR A 49 -5.55 5.67 -17.66
C THR A 49 -4.18 5.86 -16.98
N LEU A 50 -3.38 4.78 -16.89
CA LEU A 50 -2.01 4.77 -16.36
C LEU A 50 -1.01 4.73 -17.52
#